data_AF-A0A2P4NYQ9-F1
#
_entry.id   AF-A0A2P4NYQ9-F1
#
_cell.length_a   1.000
_cell.length_b   1.000
_cell.length_c   1.000
_cell.angle_alpha   90.00
_cell.angle_beta   90.00
_cell.angle_gamma   90.00
#
_symmetry.space_group_name_H-M   'P 1'
#
loop_
_entity.id
_entity.type
_entity.pdbx_description
1 polymer ?
#
loop_
_entity_poly.entity_id
_entity_poly.type
_entity_poly.pdbx_seq_one_letter_code
_entity_poly.pdbx_strand_id
1 'polypeptide(L)'
;MSSDGSWHKTDESFIFSFKNKDINNAIISDIEETNCGFYNGFQYGPSFGNDINIFNSNDQFADYNNISYSKQHYKKKIRDSREIEIIN
;
A
#
# COMPACT_ATOMS: atom_id res chain seq x y z
N MET A 1 5.52 10.02 -11.55
CA MET A 1 6.01 8.62 -11.58
C MET A 1 5.25 7.91 -12.69
N SER A 2 5.91 7.08 -13.48
CA SER A 2 5.29 6.31 -14.58
C SER A 2 4.32 5.26 -14.01
N SER A 3 3.34 4.86 -14.82
CA SER A 3 2.45 3.71 -14.54
C SER A 3 2.92 2.50 -15.33
N ASP A 4 4.24 2.28 -15.36
CA ASP A 4 4.88 1.25 -16.19
C ASP A 4 4.84 -0.14 -15.53
N GLY A 5 4.25 -0.26 -14.33
CA GLY A 5 4.20 -1.51 -13.60
C GLY A 5 5.55 -1.92 -13.03
N SER A 6 6.39 -0.95 -12.65
CA SER A 6 7.70 -1.19 -12.04
C SER A 6 7.78 -0.78 -10.57
N TRP A 7 8.73 -1.40 -9.87
CA TRP A 7 9.09 -1.03 -8.51
C TRP A 7 9.99 0.19 -8.52
N HIS A 8 9.66 1.15 -7.68
CA HIS A 8 10.44 2.35 -7.47
C HIS A 8 11.10 2.30 -6.10
N LYS A 9 12.42 2.54 -6.10
CA LYS A 9 13.22 2.61 -4.90
C LYS A 9 12.82 3.83 -4.08
N THR A 10 12.69 3.66 -2.77
CA THR A 10 12.57 4.76 -1.81
C THR A 10 13.53 4.53 -0.65
N ASP A 11 14.50 5.42 -0.48
CA ASP A 11 15.49 5.32 0.60
C ASP A 11 14.93 5.79 1.94
N GLU A 12 13.96 6.70 1.92
CA GLU A 12 13.33 7.29 3.10
C GLU A 12 11.82 7.37 2.88
N SER A 13 11.11 6.29 3.17
CA SER A 13 9.64 6.27 3.16
C SER A 13 9.08 5.59 4.39
N PHE A 14 7.84 5.96 4.72
CA PHE A 14 7.07 5.32 5.76
C PHE A 14 5.62 5.21 5.32
N ILE A 15 4.95 4.16 5.81
CA ILE A 15 3.50 4.04 5.77
C ILE A 15 2.94 4.27 7.17
N PHE A 16 1.73 4.79 7.23
CA PHE A 16 1.04 4.98 8.49
C PHE A 16 -0.44 4.62 8.41
N SER A 17 -1.01 4.28 9.55
CA SER A 17 -2.44 4.06 9.70
C SER A 17 -2.91 4.55 11.06
N PHE A 18 -4.18 4.94 11.15
CA PHE A 18 -4.86 5.22 12.41
C PHE A 18 -5.82 4.09 12.72
N LYS A 19 -5.67 3.44 13.88
CA LYS A 19 -6.71 2.56 14.37
C LYS A 19 -7.87 3.40 14.90
N ASN A 20 -9.10 3.07 14.49
CA ASN A 20 -10.33 3.72 14.95
C ASN A 20 -10.36 5.25 14.79
N LYS A 21 -9.62 5.79 13.80
CA LYS A 21 -9.47 7.25 13.57
C LYS A 21 -8.88 8.00 14.78
N ASP A 22 -8.17 7.30 15.66
CA ASP A 22 -7.49 7.89 16.81
C ASP A 22 -5.99 8.04 16.52
N ILE A 23 -5.51 9.28 16.56
CA ILE A 23 -4.11 9.64 16.36
C ILE A 23 -3.19 9.01 17.40
N ASN A 24 -3.67 8.77 18.62
CA ASN A 24 -2.87 8.16 19.69
C ASN A 24 -2.58 6.68 19.41
N ASN A 25 -3.37 6.06 18.55
CA ASN A 25 -3.17 4.68 18.10
C ASN A 25 -2.55 4.63 16.68
N ALA A 26 -1.85 5.70 16.28
CA ALA A 26 -1.15 5.74 15.01
C ALA A 26 -0.04 4.68 14.98
N ILE A 27 0.01 3.93 13.89
CA ILE A 27 1.14 3.08 13.55
C ILE A 27 1.93 3.80 12.48
N ILE A 28 3.22 4.03 12.74
CA ILE A 28 4.19 4.47 11.74
C ILE A 28 5.17 3.33 11.51
N SER A 29 5.34 2.99 10.24
CA SER A 29 6.23 1.93 9.80
C SER A 29 7.15 2.45 8.71
N ASP A 30 8.44 2.54 9.00
CA ASP A 30 9.45 2.88 7.99
C ASP A 30 9.67 1.72 7.03
N ILE A 31 10.22 2.05 5.87
CA ILE A 31 10.69 1.07 4.88
C ILE A 31 11.81 0.20 5.46
N GLU A 32 11.78 -1.08 5.11
CA GLU A 32 12.82 -2.09 5.41
C GLU A 32 13.52 -2.50 4.10
N GLU A 33 12.77 -2.80 3.04
CA GLU A 33 13.29 -3.11 1.71
C GLU A 33 13.11 -1.92 0.75
N THR A 34 14.17 -1.12 0.60
CA THR A 34 14.13 0.13 -0.16
C THR A 34 13.84 -0.05 -1.65
N ASN A 35 14.18 -1.19 -2.26
CA ASN A 35 13.98 -1.42 -3.70
C ASN A 35 12.51 -1.59 -4.10
N CYS A 36 11.64 -1.89 -3.13
CA CYS A 36 10.21 -2.13 -3.35
C CYS A 36 9.34 -1.06 -2.68
N GLY A 37 9.84 0.15 -2.48
CA GLY A 37 9.14 1.19 -1.72
C GLY A 37 7.77 1.58 -2.27
N PHE A 38 7.67 1.67 -3.60
CA PHE A 38 6.47 2.11 -4.32
C PHE A 38 6.27 1.34 -5.63
N TYR A 39 5.02 1.09 -6.01
CA TYR A 39 4.63 0.47 -7.27
C TYR A 39 3.38 1.16 -7.82
N ASN A 40 3.31 1.31 -9.13
CA ASN A 40 2.13 1.80 -9.84
C ASN A 40 2.03 1.15 -11.23
N GLY A 41 0.85 0.67 -11.59
CA GLY A 41 0.56 0.02 -12.87
C GLY A 41 -0.88 0.26 -13.31
N PHE A 42 -1.32 -0.37 -14.39
CA PHE A 42 -2.67 -0.15 -14.90
C PHE A 42 -3.75 -0.74 -13.98
N GLN A 43 -3.57 -1.99 -13.53
CA GLN A 43 -4.53 -2.66 -12.62
C GLN A 43 -4.33 -2.30 -11.15
N TYR A 44 -3.13 -1.85 -10.79
CA TYR A 44 -2.75 -1.48 -9.44
C TYR A 44 -2.43 0.01 -9.42
N GLY A 45 -3.20 0.77 -8.67
CA GLY A 45 -2.88 2.16 -8.39
C GLY A 45 -1.64 2.29 -7.50
N PRO A 46 -1.55 3.37 -6.71
CA PRO A 46 -0.46 3.56 -5.76
C PRO A 46 -0.39 2.41 -4.76
N SER A 47 0.66 1.61 -4.86
CA SER A 47 0.97 0.53 -3.93
C SER A 47 2.29 0.82 -3.21
N PHE A 48 2.35 0.51 -1.93
CA PHE A 48 3.51 0.78 -1.07
C PHE A 48 4.02 -0.54 -0.54
N GLY A 49 5.17 -1.01 -1.03
CA GLY A 49 5.81 -2.21 -0.48
C GLY A 49 5.04 -3.51 -0.62
N ASN A 50 3.94 -3.57 -1.40
CA ASN A 50 2.91 -4.62 -1.24
C ASN A 50 2.28 -4.69 0.18
N ASP A 51 2.63 -3.77 1.07
CA ASP A 51 2.06 -3.61 2.40
C ASP A 51 0.71 -2.87 2.33
N ILE A 52 0.56 -1.96 1.36
CA ILE A 52 -0.70 -1.34 0.95
C ILE A 52 -0.83 -1.51 -0.56
N ASN A 53 -1.89 -2.14 -1.03
CA ASN A 53 -2.21 -2.18 -2.47
C ASN A 53 -3.60 -1.61 -2.71
N ILE A 54 -3.72 -0.69 -3.67
CA ILE A 54 -4.99 -0.15 -4.17
C ILE A 54 -5.14 -0.64 -5.61
N PHE A 55 -6.23 -1.32 -5.94
CA PHE A 55 -6.34 -1.98 -7.25
C PHE A 55 -7.80 -2.19 -7.68
N ASN A 56 -7.97 -2.53 -8.96
CA ASN A 56 -9.20 -3.09 -9.49
C ASN A 56 -8.86 -4.47 -10.09
N SER A 57 -9.46 -5.53 -9.56
CA SER A 57 -9.18 -6.90 -10.01
C SER A 57 -9.77 -7.24 -11.38
N ASN A 58 -10.75 -6.44 -11.84
CA ASN A 58 -11.62 -6.79 -12.96
C ASN A 58 -11.30 -5.96 -14.21
N ASP A 59 -10.98 -4.68 -14.05
CA ASP A 59 -10.76 -3.76 -15.17
C ASP A 59 -9.72 -2.68 -14.82
N GLN A 60 -8.72 -2.53 -15.69
CA GLN A 60 -7.64 -1.55 -15.55
C GLN A 60 -8.05 -0.12 -15.94
N PHE A 61 -9.20 0.04 -16.60
CA PHE A 61 -9.76 1.33 -16.99
C PHE A 61 -10.88 1.80 -16.06
N ALA A 62 -11.28 0.96 -15.12
CA ALA A 62 -12.27 1.29 -14.10
C ALA A 62 -11.60 1.85 -12.85
N ASP A 63 -12.39 2.53 -12.02
CA ASP A 63 -11.93 3.06 -10.75
C ASP A 63 -11.44 1.95 -9.82
N TYR A 64 -10.42 2.26 -9.01
CA TYR A 64 -9.95 1.32 -7.98
C TYR A 64 -11.02 1.13 -6.92
N ASN A 65 -11.39 -0.13 -6.69
CA ASN A 65 -12.47 -0.51 -5.77
C ASN A 65 -12.03 -1.52 -4.70
N ASN A 66 -10.75 -1.90 -4.69
CA ASN A 66 -10.17 -2.77 -3.67
C ASN A 66 -8.96 -2.10 -3.02
N ILE A 67 -8.83 -2.30 -1.71
CA ILE A 67 -7.58 -2.07 -0.97
C ILE A 67 -7.20 -3.35 -0.23
N SER A 68 -5.91 -3.64 -0.15
CA SER A 68 -5.40 -4.74 0.67
C SER A 68 -4.22 -4.34 1.53
N TYR A 69 -4.12 -4.99 2.69
CA TYR A 69 -3.04 -4.75 3.65
C TYR A 69 -2.22 -6.02 3.89
N SER A 70 -0.90 -5.87 3.97
CA SER A 70 0.00 -6.95 4.41
C SER A 70 1.26 -6.37 5.06
N LYS A 71 2.18 -7.22 5.53
CA LYS A 71 3.53 -6.80 5.92
C LYS A 71 4.51 -7.51 5.00
N GLN A 72 5.21 -6.78 4.14
CA GLN A 72 6.24 -7.32 3.25
C GLN A 72 7.53 -6.53 3.37
N HIS A 73 7.50 -5.25 3.01
CA HIS A 73 8.68 -4.41 2.80
C HIS A 73 8.78 -3.24 3.78
N TYR A 74 7.76 -3.00 4.60
CA TYR A 74 7.82 -2.05 5.72
C TYR A 74 7.96 -2.80 7.06
N LYS A 75 8.58 -2.17 8.06
CA LYS A 75 8.98 -2.81 9.33
C LYS A 75 7.82 -3.38 10.17
N LYS A 76 6.65 -2.74 10.15
CA LYS A 76 5.48 -3.06 10.99
C LYS A 76 4.24 -3.28 10.14
N LYS A 77 3.39 -4.22 10.57
CA LYS A 77 2.01 -4.31 10.11
C LYS A 77 1.27 -3.02 10.47
N ILE A 78 0.57 -2.45 9.50
CA ILE A 78 -0.31 -1.29 9.72
C ILE A 78 -1.77 -1.67 10.00
N ARG A 79 -2.13 -2.95 9.84
CA ARG A 79 -3.43 -3.57 10.16
C ARG A 79 -3.20 -4.98 10.71
N ASP A 80 -4.09 -5.45 11.58
CA ASP A 80 -3.90 -6.71 12.31
C ASP A 80 -4.12 -7.96 11.42
N SER A 81 -5.00 -7.87 10.42
CA SER A 81 -5.36 -8.93 9.46
C SER A 81 -4.99 -8.55 8.02
N ARG A 82 -4.69 -9.56 7.18
CA ARG A 82 -4.75 -9.37 5.72
C ARG A 82 -6.21 -9.21 5.37
N GLU A 83 -6.60 -7.99 5.07
CA GLU A 83 -7.97 -7.63 4.73
C GLU A 83 -7.97 -7.12 3.30
N ILE A 84 -8.92 -7.60 2.51
CA ILE A 84 -9.33 -6.94 1.28
C ILE A 84 -10.60 -6.18 1.64
N GLU A 85 -10.57 -4.87 1.51
CA GLU A 85 -11.74 -4.02 1.72
C GLU A 85 -12.19 -3.49 0.36
N ILE A 86 -13.52 -3.49 0.14
CA ILE A 86 -14.12 -2.80 -1.01
C ILE A 86 -14.26 -1.33 -0.63
N ILE A 87 -13.72 -0.45 -1.45
CA ILE A 87 -13.86 1.01 -1.30
C ILE A 87 -14.98 1.50 -2.21
N ASN A 88 -15.93 2.28 -1.64
CA ASN A 88 -17.09 2.86 -2.31
C ASN A 88 -16.88 4.34 -2.62
#